data_AF-A0A495S7Z0-F1
#
_entry.id   AF-A0A495S7Z0-F1
#
_cell.length_a   1.000
_cell.length_b   1.000
_cell.length_c   1.000
_cell.angle_alpha   90.00
_cell.angle_beta   90.00
_cell.angle_gamma   90.00
#
_symmetry.space_group_name_H-M   'P 1'
#
loop_
_entity.id
_entity.type
_entity.pdbx_description
1 polymer ?
#
loop_
_entity_poly.entity_id
_entity_poly.type
_entity_poly.pdbx_seq_one_letter_code
_entity_poly.pdbx_strand_id
1 'polypeptide(L)'
;MKKILFLSLIATFMTVSCNQKNKDEKTLNSEKTEKTAELYSCPMHPEVTGVAGSECPECGMELTEKVIPTTSAEKEETPVTISDEAEEPSNIIKITNADKATFPTDAIVSKYLKIKNALTKDDSKGAAAAAKELIASLNSTSSTSLDTKLKNTYNGFVADAKAHVKHIGDNTGKMDHQREYFSLLSKDIYGLIKAFGTKKTVYQDYCPMYGDGKTGYWISETKEVINPYYGSEMLNCGRRIAVVK
;
A
#
# COMPACT_ATOMS: atom_id res chain seq x y z
N MET A 1 49.24 33.61 -31.74
CA MET A 1 49.54 33.74 -33.19
C MET A 1 48.93 32.54 -33.92
N LYS A 2 48.74 32.61 -35.26
CA LYS A 2 48.37 31.52 -36.21
C LYS A 2 47.72 30.25 -35.61
N LYS A 3 46.40 30.07 -35.72
CA LYS A 3 45.68 29.49 -36.90
C LYS A 3 46.18 28.09 -37.32
N ILE A 4 45.36 27.07 -37.09
CA ILE A 4 45.09 25.98 -38.06
C ILE A 4 43.57 25.80 -38.13
N LEU A 5 43.01 25.91 -39.33
CA LEU A 5 41.69 25.35 -39.65
C LEU A 5 41.92 23.92 -40.15
N PHE A 6 40.97 23.03 -39.91
CA PHE A 6 40.67 21.99 -40.90
C PHE A 6 39.19 22.03 -41.26
N LEU A 7 38.94 22.40 -42.51
CA LEU A 7 37.64 22.39 -43.15
C LEU A 7 37.50 21.03 -43.86
N SER A 8 36.43 20.29 -43.58
CA SER A 8 36.03 19.11 -44.36
C SER A 8 34.55 19.24 -44.68
N LEU A 9 34.19 18.98 -45.94
CA LEU A 9 32.96 19.50 -46.54
C LEU A 9 32.40 18.50 -47.57
N ILE A 10 31.07 18.36 -47.60
CA ILE A 10 30.24 17.68 -48.61
C ILE A 10 30.42 16.15 -48.73
N ALA A 11 29.33 15.42 -48.43
CA ALA A 11 28.94 14.19 -49.12
C ALA A 11 27.44 13.91 -48.92
N THR A 12 26.56 14.75 -49.48
CA THR A 12 25.11 14.44 -49.54
C THR A 12 24.87 13.30 -50.52
N PHE A 13 24.16 12.25 -50.11
CA PHE A 13 23.70 11.20 -51.02
C PHE A 13 22.19 10.93 -50.94
N MET A 14 21.62 10.82 -52.14
CA MET A 14 20.21 10.78 -52.50
C MET A 14 19.28 9.87 -51.68
N THR A 15 18.06 10.35 -51.47
CA THR A 15 16.87 9.51 -51.25
C THR A 15 16.45 8.78 -52.54
N VAL A 16 16.03 7.52 -52.44
CA VAL A 16 15.40 6.76 -53.55
C VAL A 16 14.15 6.02 -53.03
N SER A 17 13.15 5.84 -53.91
CA SER A 17 11.74 5.61 -53.56
C SER A 17 11.30 4.14 -53.46
N CYS A 18 10.47 3.88 -52.44
CA CYS A 18 9.18 3.15 -52.46
C CYS A 18 9.05 1.67 -52.89
N ASN A 19 7.88 1.12 -52.46
CA ASN A 19 7.15 -0.05 -52.97
C ASN A 19 7.65 -1.47 -52.53
N GLN A 20 6.79 -2.42 -52.11
CA GLN A 20 5.34 -2.40 -51.85
C GLN A 20 4.86 -3.59 -51.01
N LYS A 21 3.82 -3.39 -50.18
CA LYS A 21 2.62 -4.25 -49.93
C LYS A 21 2.21 -4.39 -48.44
N ASN A 22 1.03 -3.83 -48.18
CA ASN A 22 -0.07 -4.32 -47.34
C ASN A 22 0.24 -5.15 -46.08
N LYS A 23 -0.23 -4.64 -44.93
CA LYS A 23 -1.49 -5.19 -44.38
C LYS A 23 -2.29 -4.17 -43.56
N ASP A 24 -3.56 -4.06 -43.96
CA ASP A 24 -4.77 -3.94 -43.14
C ASP A 24 -4.78 -2.92 -41.99
N GLU A 25 -5.30 -1.72 -42.28
CA GLU A 25 -5.92 -0.85 -41.28
C GLU A 25 -7.13 -1.57 -40.64
N LYS A 26 -7.28 -1.48 -39.32
CA LYS A 26 -8.60 -1.65 -38.69
C LYS A 26 -8.83 -0.68 -37.53
N THR A 27 -9.48 0.42 -37.85
CA THR A 27 -9.94 1.46 -36.94
C THR A 27 -11.22 1.04 -36.17
N LEU A 28 -11.41 1.56 -34.95
CA LEU A 28 -12.60 1.43 -34.07
C LEU A 28 -12.94 -0.02 -33.59
N ASN A 29 -13.08 -0.26 -32.29
CA ASN A 29 -14.21 0.27 -31.51
C ASN A 29 -13.92 0.43 -30.01
N SER A 30 -14.61 1.38 -29.38
CA SER A 30 -14.69 1.55 -27.92
C SER A 30 -16.12 1.31 -27.44
N GLU A 31 -16.41 0.16 -26.82
CA GLU A 31 -17.52 0.05 -25.87
C GLU A 31 -17.44 -1.23 -25.04
N LYS A 32 -17.89 -1.17 -23.76
CA LYS A 32 -18.22 -2.28 -22.86
C LYS A 32 -17.09 -3.28 -22.49
N THR A 33 -17.04 -3.85 -21.29
CA THR A 33 -18.05 -3.90 -20.20
C THR A 33 -17.38 -3.67 -18.85
N GLU A 34 -18.08 -2.98 -17.94
CA GLU A 34 -17.75 -2.94 -16.51
C GLU A 34 -18.04 -4.31 -15.87
N LYS A 35 -17.15 -5.28 -16.09
CA LYS A 35 -17.24 -6.60 -15.46
C LYS A 35 -16.49 -6.56 -14.13
N THR A 36 -17.22 -6.73 -13.02
CA THR A 36 -16.66 -6.89 -11.68
C THR A 36 -15.52 -7.90 -11.71
N ALA A 37 -14.31 -7.48 -11.34
CA ALA A 37 -13.14 -8.35 -11.36
C ALA A 37 -13.32 -9.46 -10.33
N GLU A 38 -13.33 -10.71 -10.80
CA GLU A 38 -13.45 -11.87 -9.93
C GLU A 38 -12.09 -12.09 -9.24
N LEU A 39 -12.04 -11.81 -7.94
CA LEU A 39 -10.84 -11.98 -7.11
C LEU A 39 -10.75 -13.41 -6.58
N TYR A 40 -9.52 -13.87 -6.40
CA TYR A 40 -9.20 -15.22 -5.93
C TYR A 40 -8.21 -15.15 -4.76
N SER A 41 -8.38 -15.99 -3.75
CA SER A 41 -7.58 -16.07 -2.53
C SER A 41 -6.59 -17.24 -2.53
N CYS A 42 -5.55 -17.14 -1.71
CA CYS A 42 -4.63 -18.25 -1.47
C CYS A 42 -5.23 -19.21 -0.43
N PRO A 43 -5.28 -20.54 -0.69
CA PRO A 43 -5.80 -21.53 0.27
C PRO A 43 -5.12 -21.55 1.64
N MET A 44 -3.87 -21.08 1.75
CA MET A 44 -3.13 -20.96 3.02
C MET A 44 -3.10 -19.54 3.58
N HIS A 45 -3.45 -18.53 2.77
CA HIS A 45 -3.43 -17.12 3.15
C HIS A 45 -4.67 -16.40 2.58
N PRO A 46 -5.88 -16.60 3.15
CA PRO A 46 -7.11 -16.05 2.56
C PRO A 46 -7.17 -14.51 2.45
N GLU A 47 -6.32 -13.80 3.21
CA GLU A 47 -6.14 -12.35 3.13
C GLU A 47 -5.40 -11.91 1.84
N VAL A 48 -4.60 -12.80 1.25
CA VAL A 48 -3.89 -12.58 -0.01
C VAL A 48 -4.88 -12.84 -1.14
N THR A 49 -5.22 -11.78 -1.88
CA THR A 49 -6.19 -11.84 -2.98
C THR A 49 -5.62 -11.25 -4.27
N GLY A 50 -6.02 -11.81 -5.42
CA GLY A 50 -5.51 -11.46 -6.73
C GLY A 50 -6.33 -12.08 -7.86
N VAL A 51 -5.66 -12.37 -8.99
CA VAL A 51 -6.30 -13.01 -10.16
C VAL A 51 -6.18 -14.52 -10.05
N ALA A 52 -7.18 -15.27 -10.52
CA ALA A 52 -7.11 -16.73 -10.67
C ALA A 52 -5.81 -17.14 -11.40
N GLY A 53 -5.11 -18.15 -10.89
CA GLY A 53 -3.89 -18.64 -11.54
C GLY A 53 -2.63 -17.81 -11.29
N SER A 54 -2.69 -16.77 -10.44
CA SER A 54 -1.47 -16.05 -10.01
C SER A 54 -0.82 -16.71 -8.79
N GLU A 55 0.50 -16.57 -8.64
CA GLU A 55 1.25 -17.11 -7.51
C GLU A 55 1.07 -16.23 -6.25
N CYS A 56 0.84 -16.85 -5.10
CA CYS A 56 0.75 -16.18 -3.80
C CYS A 56 2.13 -15.65 -3.35
N PRO A 57 2.31 -14.33 -3.12
CA PRO A 57 3.59 -13.76 -2.66
C PRO A 57 4.02 -14.17 -1.25
N GLU A 58 3.18 -14.83 -0.46
CA GLU A 58 3.53 -15.36 0.88
C GLU A 58 4.06 -16.79 0.85
N CYS A 59 3.63 -17.63 -0.11
CA CYS A 59 3.91 -19.07 -0.10
C CYS A 59 4.13 -19.75 -1.47
N GLY A 60 4.13 -18.99 -2.57
CA GLY A 60 4.34 -19.49 -3.94
C GLY A 60 3.21 -20.33 -4.54
N MET A 61 2.14 -20.63 -3.79
CA MET A 61 1.02 -21.44 -4.29
C MET A 61 0.01 -20.60 -5.09
N GLU A 62 -0.67 -21.24 -6.04
CA GLU A 62 -1.67 -20.60 -6.90
C GLU A 62 -2.89 -20.04 -6.13
N LEU A 63 -3.38 -18.86 -6.52
CA LEU A 63 -4.65 -18.31 -6.04
C LEU A 63 -5.82 -18.98 -6.77
N THR A 64 -6.46 -19.95 -6.10
CA THR A 64 -7.46 -20.86 -6.71
C THR A 64 -8.87 -20.71 -6.13
N GLU A 65 -9.02 -20.16 -4.92
CA GLU A 65 -10.31 -20.02 -4.24
C GLU A 65 -11.03 -18.74 -4.66
N LYS A 66 -12.25 -18.83 -5.20
CA LYS A 66 -12.97 -17.65 -5.68
C LYS A 66 -13.54 -16.84 -4.51
N VAL A 67 -13.08 -15.59 -4.35
CA VAL A 67 -13.59 -14.65 -3.36
C VAL A 67 -14.97 -14.16 -3.81
N ILE A 68 -16.02 -14.76 -3.25
CA ILE A 68 -17.40 -14.30 -3.46
C ILE A 68 -17.55 -12.96 -2.73
N PRO A 69 -17.95 -11.86 -3.39
CA PRO A 69 -18.23 -10.60 -2.72
C PRO A 69 -19.55 -10.73 -1.93
N THR A 70 -19.44 -11.03 -0.64
CA THR A 70 -20.59 -11.15 0.27
C THR A 70 -21.23 -9.78 0.52
N THR A 71 -22.10 -9.37 -0.39
CA THR A 71 -23.08 -8.29 -0.17
C THR A 71 -24.02 -8.74 0.94
N SER A 72 -23.77 -8.26 2.17
CA SER A 72 -24.49 -8.69 3.37
C SER A 72 -25.96 -8.27 3.31
N ALA A 73 -26.84 -9.22 2.99
CA ALA A 73 -28.29 -9.12 3.13
C ALA A 73 -28.76 -9.97 4.32
N GLU A 74 -29.80 -9.51 5.00
CA GLU A 74 -30.17 -9.93 6.36
C GLU A 74 -31.34 -10.94 6.38
N LYS A 75 -31.22 -11.98 7.24
CA LYS A 75 -32.26 -12.87 7.81
C LYS A 75 -31.56 -13.80 8.83
N GLU A 76 -32.01 -13.99 10.08
CA GLU A 76 -33.27 -14.61 10.58
C GLU A 76 -33.50 -16.02 9.98
N GLU A 77 -33.79 -17.11 10.70
CA GLU A 77 -34.07 -17.44 12.11
C GLU A 77 -34.06 -19.01 12.20
N THR A 78 -34.03 -19.80 13.29
CA THR A 78 -33.87 -19.76 14.79
C THR A 78 -33.60 -21.24 15.23
N PRO A 79 -33.67 -21.68 16.51
CA PRO A 79 -33.20 -21.14 17.80
C PRO A 79 -32.32 -22.15 18.59
N VAL A 80 -31.52 -21.70 19.57
CA VAL A 80 -31.06 -22.57 20.68
C VAL A 80 -31.12 -21.79 21.99
N THR A 81 -31.93 -22.28 22.93
CA THR A 81 -32.02 -21.81 24.32
C THR A 81 -30.96 -22.45 25.21
N ILE A 82 -30.40 -21.72 26.18
CA ILE A 82 -30.18 -22.17 27.57
C ILE A 82 -29.74 -20.99 28.47
N SER A 83 -30.35 -20.91 29.65
CA SER A 83 -30.13 -20.07 30.85
C SER A 83 -29.07 -18.95 30.87
N ASP A 84 -29.55 -17.75 31.22
CA ASP A 84 -29.17 -16.98 32.42
C ASP A 84 -27.70 -16.95 32.89
N GLU A 85 -27.07 -15.77 32.79
CA GLU A 85 -26.67 -15.00 33.99
C GLU A 85 -26.71 -13.50 33.64
N ALA A 86 -27.02 -12.62 34.61
CA ALA A 86 -27.35 -11.21 34.33
C ALA A 86 -26.21 -10.22 34.59
N GLU A 87 -25.78 -9.50 33.55
CA GLU A 87 -25.05 -8.22 33.66
C GLU A 87 -25.65 -7.15 32.73
N GLU A 88 -25.40 -5.87 33.07
CA GLU A 88 -26.12 -4.68 32.57
C GLU A 88 -26.05 -4.47 31.03
N PRO A 89 -27.12 -3.93 30.40
CA PRO A 89 -27.21 -3.75 28.96
C PRO A 89 -26.32 -2.60 28.45
N SER A 90 -25.05 -2.89 28.19
CA SER A 90 -24.17 -1.97 27.46
C SER A 90 -24.75 -1.68 26.07
N ASN A 91 -25.05 -0.40 25.81
CA ASN A 91 -25.82 0.02 24.64
C ASN A 91 -25.03 -0.23 23.33
N ILE A 92 -25.50 -1.19 22.52
CA ILE A 92 -24.83 -1.59 21.26
C ILE A 92 -25.11 -0.54 20.17
N ILE A 93 -24.32 0.53 20.18
CA ILE A 93 -24.32 1.55 19.12
C ILE A 93 -23.86 0.87 17.82
N LYS A 94 -24.78 0.67 16.87
CA LYS A 94 -24.45 0.22 15.51
C LYS A 94 -23.61 1.30 14.82
N ILE A 95 -22.29 1.05 14.72
CA ILE A 95 -21.29 1.97 14.15
C ILE A 95 -21.69 2.38 12.74
N THR A 96 -21.58 3.67 12.42
CA THR A 96 -21.86 4.21 11.10
C THR A 96 -20.59 4.45 10.30
N ASN A 97 -20.72 4.64 8.98
CA ASN A 97 -19.59 5.07 8.15
C ASN A 97 -19.07 6.48 8.51
N ALA A 98 -19.86 7.29 9.23
CA ALA A 98 -19.43 8.63 9.66
C ALA A 98 -18.36 8.56 10.77
N ASP A 99 -18.45 7.57 11.66
CA ASP A 99 -17.51 7.39 12.78
C ASP A 99 -16.11 7.06 12.25
N LYS A 100 -16.05 6.14 11.27
CA LYS A 100 -14.82 5.86 10.49
C LYS A 100 -14.33 7.09 9.72
N ALA A 101 -15.22 7.77 8.99
CA ALA A 101 -14.86 8.94 8.19
C ALA A 101 -14.40 10.17 9.00
N THR A 102 -14.57 10.15 10.33
CA THR A 102 -14.10 11.19 11.26
C THR A 102 -12.73 10.86 11.86
N PHE A 103 -12.27 9.61 11.75
CA PHE A 103 -10.97 9.20 12.28
C PHE A 103 -9.80 9.80 11.46
N PRO A 104 -8.72 10.30 12.09
CA PRO A 104 -7.65 11.03 11.38
C PRO A 104 -6.64 10.12 10.66
N THR A 105 -7.09 9.02 10.04
CA THR A 105 -6.25 8.12 9.21
C THR A 105 -5.47 8.90 8.16
N ASP A 106 -6.13 9.86 7.48
CA ASP A 106 -5.52 10.70 6.45
C ASP A 106 -4.31 11.50 6.96
N ALA A 107 -4.34 11.94 8.22
CA ALA A 107 -3.23 12.67 8.84
C ALA A 107 -2.07 11.71 9.16
N ILE A 108 -2.37 10.56 9.76
CA ILE A 108 -1.40 9.51 10.10
C ILE A 108 -0.70 9.00 8.83
N VAL A 109 -1.45 8.66 7.78
CA VAL A 109 -0.94 8.27 6.46
C VAL A 109 -0.08 9.37 5.85
N SER A 110 -0.47 10.65 5.96
CA SER A 110 0.36 11.76 5.46
C SER A 110 1.73 11.84 6.16
N LYS A 111 1.81 11.53 7.47
CA LYS A 111 3.09 11.50 8.20
C LYS A 111 3.92 10.25 7.86
N TYR A 112 3.28 9.09 7.73
CA TYR A 112 3.95 7.85 7.25
C TYR A 112 4.58 8.04 5.87
N LEU A 113 3.85 8.66 4.92
CA LEU A 113 4.35 8.90 3.57
C LEU A 113 5.58 9.83 3.54
N LYS A 114 5.72 10.76 4.51
CA LYS A 114 6.97 11.53 4.67
C LYS A 114 8.16 10.63 4.99
N ILE A 115 8.00 9.61 5.84
CA ILE A 115 9.06 8.66 6.17
C ILE A 115 9.42 7.85 4.92
N LYS A 116 8.41 7.29 4.24
CA LYS A 116 8.56 6.55 2.97
C LYS A 116 9.35 7.37 1.94
N ASN A 117 8.97 8.62 1.72
CA ASN A 117 9.57 9.52 0.72
C ASN A 117 10.94 10.13 1.12
N ALA A 118 11.42 9.85 2.33
CA ALA A 118 12.80 10.11 2.74
C ALA A 118 13.67 8.85 2.55
N LEU A 119 13.14 7.67 2.92
CA LEU A 119 13.83 6.38 2.73
C LEU A 119 14.05 6.00 1.26
N THR A 120 13.16 6.42 0.35
CA THR A 120 13.36 6.34 -1.11
C THR A 120 14.47 7.25 -1.65
N LYS A 121 15.05 8.13 -0.83
CA LYS A 121 16.12 9.07 -1.19
C LYS A 121 17.37 8.87 -0.34
N ASP A 122 17.43 7.76 0.42
CA ASP A 122 18.47 7.46 1.40
C ASP A 122 18.64 8.55 2.51
N ASP A 123 17.62 9.40 2.69
CA ASP A 123 17.63 10.49 3.66
C ASP A 123 17.24 9.98 5.07
N SER A 124 18.21 9.35 5.72
CA SER A 124 18.12 8.88 7.10
C SER A 124 17.70 9.97 8.10
N LYS A 125 18.05 11.24 7.83
CA LYS A 125 17.75 12.39 8.71
C LYS A 125 16.31 12.85 8.51
N GLY A 126 15.85 12.97 7.27
CA GLY A 126 14.46 13.24 6.91
C GLY A 126 13.53 12.13 7.40
N ALA A 127 13.92 10.86 7.29
CA ALA A 127 13.17 9.72 7.81
C ALA A 127 13.00 9.81 9.34
N ALA A 128 14.08 10.11 10.07
CA ALA A 128 14.04 10.29 11.51
C ALA A 128 13.22 11.52 11.96
N ALA A 129 13.27 12.62 11.20
CA ALA A 129 12.48 13.81 11.46
C ALA A 129 10.98 13.58 11.19
N ALA A 130 10.64 12.93 10.07
CA ALA A 130 9.27 12.53 9.74
C ALA A 130 8.68 11.54 10.75
N ALA A 131 9.49 10.61 11.26
CA ALA A 131 9.11 9.73 12.36
C ALA A 131 8.78 10.52 13.64
N LYS A 132 9.55 11.58 13.96
CA LYS A 132 9.27 12.47 15.09
C LYS A 132 8.01 13.33 14.88
N GLU A 133 7.61 13.62 13.63
CA GLU A 133 6.27 14.17 13.36
C GLU A 133 5.14 13.13 13.55
N LEU A 134 5.37 11.87 13.15
CA LEU A 134 4.37 10.81 13.25
C LEU A 134 4.13 10.39 14.72
N ILE A 135 5.18 10.26 15.54
CA ILE A 135 5.04 9.89 16.96
C ILE A 135 4.23 10.96 17.73
N ALA A 136 4.44 12.24 17.41
CA ALA A 136 3.64 13.34 17.96
C ALA A 136 2.17 13.23 17.55
N SER A 137 1.89 12.94 16.27
CA SER A 137 0.53 12.71 15.77
C SER A 137 -0.16 11.55 16.50
N LEU A 138 0.51 10.40 16.62
CA LEU A 138 0.01 9.21 17.33
C LEU A 138 -0.17 9.42 18.85
N ASN A 139 0.52 10.39 19.44
CA ASN A 139 0.31 10.81 20.83
C ASN A 139 -0.86 11.80 21.00
N SER A 140 -1.13 12.62 19.98
CA SER A 140 -2.26 13.58 19.99
C SER A 140 -3.61 12.99 19.58
N THR A 141 -3.64 11.87 18.86
CA THR A 141 -4.87 11.26 18.34
C THR A 141 -5.60 10.46 19.43
N SER A 142 -6.76 10.97 19.86
CA SER A 142 -7.66 10.30 20.81
C SER A 142 -8.48 9.19 20.14
N SER A 143 -8.75 8.13 20.90
CA SER A 143 -9.71 7.05 20.57
C SER A 143 -11.03 7.13 21.34
N THR A 144 -11.29 8.25 22.02
CA THR A 144 -12.49 8.41 22.90
C THR A 144 -13.83 8.43 22.16
N SER A 145 -13.84 8.68 20.85
CA SER A 145 -15.04 8.64 20.01
C SER A 145 -15.24 7.29 19.28
N LEU A 146 -14.40 6.30 19.56
CA LEU A 146 -14.55 4.94 19.02
C LEU A 146 -15.29 4.05 20.02
N ASP A 147 -16.10 3.13 19.50
CA ASP A 147 -16.66 2.02 20.28
C ASP A 147 -15.54 1.12 20.84
N THR A 148 -15.86 0.28 21.83
CA THR A 148 -14.89 -0.59 22.50
C THR A 148 -14.09 -1.48 21.56
N LYS A 149 -14.68 -1.96 20.45
CA LYS A 149 -13.98 -2.85 19.50
C LYS A 149 -13.00 -2.06 18.64
N LEU A 150 -13.43 -0.98 17.98
CA LEU A 150 -12.53 -0.14 17.18
C LEU A 150 -11.47 0.55 18.04
N LYS A 151 -11.82 0.94 19.27
CA LYS A 151 -10.88 1.49 20.26
C LYS A 151 -9.78 0.50 20.61
N ASN A 152 -10.11 -0.77 20.87
CA ASN A 152 -9.12 -1.81 21.15
C ASN A 152 -8.25 -2.10 19.91
N THR A 153 -8.84 -2.21 18.72
CA THR A 153 -8.12 -2.36 17.44
C THR A 153 -7.14 -1.20 17.20
N TYR A 154 -7.59 0.06 17.37
CA TYR A 154 -6.73 1.24 17.25
C TYR A 154 -5.60 1.25 18.28
N ASN A 155 -5.91 1.00 19.56
CA ASN A 155 -4.92 1.03 20.63
C ASN A 155 -3.79 0.01 20.40
N GLY A 156 -4.10 -1.17 19.82
CA GLY A 156 -3.11 -2.15 19.36
C GLY A 156 -2.19 -1.59 18.28
N PHE A 157 -2.75 -1.21 17.12
CA PHE A 157 -1.98 -0.60 16.02
C PHE A 157 -1.10 0.58 16.46
N VAL A 158 -1.56 1.36 17.44
CA VAL A 158 -0.87 2.55 17.94
C VAL A 158 0.26 2.21 18.91
N ALA A 159 0.15 1.14 19.69
CA ALA A 159 1.25 0.68 20.52
C ALA A 159 2.42 0.22 19.65
N ASP A 160 2.12 -0.63 18.66
CA ASP A 160 3.11 -1.20 17.74
C ASP A 160 3.71 -0.11 16.85
N ALA A 161 2.88 0.70 16.17
CA ALA A 161 3.35 1.81 15.35
C ALA A 161 4.17 2.84 16.16
N LYS A 162 3.85 3.09 17.44
CA LYS A 162 4.69 3.97 18.28
C LYS A 162 6.06 3.37 18.55
N ALA A 163 6.15 2.06 18.82
CA ALA A 163 7.43 1.38 18.96
C ALA A 163 8.24 1.46 17.65
N HIS A 164 7.63 1.11 16.52
CA HIS A 164 8.29 1.11 15.22
C HIS A 164 8.77 2.51 14.81
N VAL A 165 7.91 3.54 14.94
CA VAL A 165 8.25 4.94 14.64
C VAL A 165 9.35 5.46 15.57
N LYS A 166 9.37 5.07 16.86
CA LYS A 166 10.45 5.44 17.78
C LYS A 166 11.80 4.87 17.31
N HIS A 167 11.84 3.61 16.88
CA HIS A 167 13.07 3.01 16.34
C HIS A 167 13.58 3.74 15.08
N ILE A 168 12.69 4.15 14.17
CA ILE A 168 13.05 4.96 12.99
C ILE A 168 13.57 6.36 13.38
N GLY A 169 12.90 7.00 14.35
CA GLY A 169 13.21 8.35 14.83
C GLY A 169 14.53 8.45 15.59
N ASP A 170 14.87 7.44 16.39
CA ASP A 170 16.06 7.48 17.25
C ASP A 170 17.32 6.99 16.53
N ASN A 171 17.21 6.09 15.56
CA ASN A 171 18.35 5.52 14.83
C ASN A 171 18.74 6.34 13.59
N THR A 172 18.88 7.66 13.75
CA THR A 172 19.41 8.54 12.70
C THR A 172 20.82 8.12 12.31
N GLY A 173 21.07 7.95 11.00
CA GLY A 173 22.31 7.46 10.43
C GLY A 173 22.36 5.93 10.18
N LYS A 174 21.38 5.16 10.65
CA LYS A 174 21.32 3.70 10.45
C LYS A 174 20.20 3.33 9.47
N MET A 175 20.48 3.41 8.17
CA MET A 175 19.47 3.18 7.13
C MET A 175 18.78 1.81 7.25
N ASP A 176 19.53 0.74 7.51
CA ASP A 176 18.99 -0.62 7.57
C ASP A 176 18.02 -0.78 8.75
N HIS A 177 18.39 -0.26 9.93
CA HIS A 177 17.51 -0.19 11.11
C HIS A 177 16.22 0.58 10.79
N GLN A 178 16.34 1.72 10.11
CA GLN A 178 15.17 2.53 9.74
C GLN A 178 14.28 1.82 8.70
N ARG A 179 14.87 1.04 7.79
CA ARG A 179 14.15 0.24 6.78
C ARG A 179 13.44 -0.97 7.38
N GLU A 180 14.11 -1.68 8.29
CA GLU A 180 13.55 -2.79 9.06
C GLU A 180 12.26 -2.36 9.78
N TYR A 181 12.36 -1.33 10.61
CA TYR A 181 11.22 -0.83 11.37
C TYR A 181 10.19 -0.08 10.51
N PHE A 182 10.58 0.45 9.34
CA PHE A 182 9.62 0.94 8.35
C PHE A 182 8.80 -0.18 7.70
N SER A 183 9.36 -1.39 7.54
CA SER A 183 8.59 -2.55 7.07
C SER A 183 7.54 -2.99 8.08
N LEU A 184 7.87 -2.97 9.37
CA LEU A 184 6.91 -3.25 10.44
C LEU A 184 5.81 -2.19 10.47
N LEU A 185 6.19 -0.90 10.49
CA LEU A 185 5.26 0.23 10.42
C LEU A 185 4.34 0.20 9.19
N SER A 186 4.83 -0.28 8.05
CA SER A 186 4.03 -0.39 6.83
C SER A 186 2.88 -1.40 6.97
N LYS A 187 3.07 -2.48 7.75
CA LYS A 187 2.01 -3.42 8.10
C LYS A 187 0.96 -2.78 9.00
N ASP A 188 1.38 -2.03 10.03
CA ASP A 188 0.47 -1.32 10.94
C ASP A 188 -0.40 -0.31 10.19
N ILE A 189 0.22 0.47 9.28
CA ILE A 189 -0.47 1.51 8.50
C ILE A 189 -1.43 0.89 7.47
N TYR A 190 -1.07 -0.24 6.84
CA TYR A 190 -2.02 -0.99 6.02
C TYR A 190 -3.23 -1.46 6.85
N GLY A 191 -3.00 -2.07 8.02
CA GLY A 191 -4.07 -2.51 8.92
C GLY A 191 -4.96 -1.36 9.40
N LEU A 192 -4.38 -0.21 9.75
CA LEU A 192 -5.09 1.01 10.12
C LEU A 192 -6.00 1.50 8.98
N ILE A 193 -5.51 1.55 7.74
CA ILE A 193 -6.33 1.90 6.57
C ILE A 193 -7.45 0.88 6.37
N LYS A 194 -7.16 -0.44 6.44
CA LYS A 194 -8.19 -1.48 6.30
C LYS A 194 -9.27 -1.43 7.38
N ALA A 195 -8.96 -0.95 8.58
CA ALA A 195 -9.92 -0.81 9.67
C ALA A 195 -10.76 0.49 9.58
N PHE A 196 -10.11 1.64 9.37
CA PHE A 196 -10.73 2.98 9.49
C PHE A 196 -11.00 3.68 8.15
N GLY A 197 -10.40 3.20 7.07
CA GLY A 197 -10.45 3.80 5.73
C GLY A 197 -9.58 5.05 5.58
N THR A 198 -9.33 5.46 4.34
CA THR A 198 -8.68 6.74 4.00
C THR A 198 -9.36 7.41 2.80
N LYS A 199 -9.41 8.75 2.82
CA LYS A 199 -9.93 9.57 1.70
C LYS A 199 -8.88 9.81 0.63
N LYS A 200 -7.62 9.38 0.87
CA LYS A 200 -6.52 9.47 -0.10
C LYS A 200 -6.57 8.26 -1.03
N THR A 201 -6.37 8.48 -2.33
CA THR A 201 -5.99 7.38 -3.21
C THR A 201 -4.57 6.95 -2.86
N VAL A 202 -4.42 5.74 -2.34
CA VAL A 202 -3.13 5.12 -2.05
C VAL A 202 -3.09 3.70 -2.61
N TYR A 203 -1.88 3.17 -2.75
CA TYR A 203 -1.59 1.89 -3.37
C TYR A 203 -0.76 1.04 -2.43
N GLN A 204 -0.93 -0.29 -2.50
CA GLN A 204 -0.03 -1.24 -1.84
C GLN A 204 0.98 -1.75 -2.87
N ASP A 205 2.25 -1.47 -2.61
CA ASP A 205 3.40 -1.96 -3.38
C ASP A 205 4.14 -3.05 -2.57
N TYR A 206 4.90 -3.91 -3.24
CA TYR A 206 5.77 -4.90 -2.62
C TYR A 206 7.12 -5.05 -3.33
N CYS A 207 8.12 -5.48 -2.58
CA CYS A 207 9.43 -5.92 -3.07
C CYS A 207 9.67 -7.38 -2.63
N PRO A 208 9.87 -8.33 -3.56
CA PRO A 208 10.09 -9.76 -3.25
C PRO A 208 11.52 -10.10 -2.83
N MET A 209 12.42 -9.12 -2.74
CA MET A 209 13.85 -9.33 -2.42
C MET A 209 14.25 -8.77 -1.05
N TYR A 210 13.34 -8.05 -0.38
CA TYR A 210 13.58 -7.32 0.86
C TYR A 210 14.13 -8.23 1.97
N GLY A 211 15.15 -7.75 2.71
CA GLY A 211 15.65 -8.43 3.91
C GLY A 211 16.06 -9.88 3.64
N ASP A 212 16.90 -10.09 2.63
CA ASP A 212 17.41 -11.40 2.18
C ASP A 212 16.36 -12.32 1.56
N GLY A 213 15.58 -11.81 0.60
CA GLY A 213 14.62 -12.62 -0.18
C GLY A 213 13.24 -12.81 0.47
N LYS A 214 12.89 -11.97 1.45
CA LYS A 214 11.55 -11.87 2.02
C LYS A 214 10.71 -10.86 1.24
N THR A 215 9.40 -10.90 1.44
CA THR A 215 8.51 -9.86 0.89
C THR A 215 8.43 -8.65 1.84
N GLY A 216 8.71 -7.46 1.31
CA GLY A 216 8.52 -6.17 2.01
C GLY A 216 7.42 -5.35 1.35
N TYR A 217 6.35 -5.03 2.10
CA TYR A 217 5.18 -4.26 1.63
C TYR A 217 5.27 -2.79 2.04
N TRP A 218 4.74 -1.86 1.24
CA TRP A 218 4.57 -0.46 1.66
C TRP A 218 3.33 0.19 1.04
N ILE A 219 2.93 1.34 1.60
CA ILE A 219 1.85 2.17 1.06
C ILE A 219 2.44 3.36 0.30
N SER A 220 1.94 3.63 -0.91
CA SER A 220 2.39 4.72 -1.78
C SER A 220 1.23 5.59 -2.25
N GLU A 221 1.47 6.88 -2.44
CA GLU A 221 0.55 7.84 -3.08
C GLU A 221 0.76 7.95 -4.60
N THR A 222 1.90 7.47 -5.10
CA THR A 222 2.25 7.44 -6.53
C THR A 222 1.86 6.11 -7.16
N LYS A 223 1.58 6.11 -8.47
CA LYS A 223 1.44 4.84 -9.24
C LYS A 223 2.81 4.24 -9.51
N GLU A 224 3.80 5.09 -9.64
CA GLU A 224 5.20 4.80 -9.84
C GLU A 224 5.72 4.10 -8.59
N VAL A 225 6.20 2.87 -8.75
CA VAL A 225 6.78 2.06 -7.67
C VAL A 225 8.15 2.65 -7.34
N ILE A 226 8.29 3.25 -6.15
CA ILE A 226 9.55 3.82 -5.67
C ILE A 226 9.88 3.18 -4.32
N ASN A 227 10.89 2.33 -4.30
CA ASN A 227 11.20 1.37 -3.24
C ASN A 227 11.93 2.03 -2.05
N PRO A 228 11.31 2.08 -0.84
CA PRO A 228 11.94 2.67 0.35
C PRO A 228 13.00 1.76 1.00
N TYR A 229 12.99 0.46 0.72
CA TYR A 229 13.88 -0.54 1.30
C TYR A 229 15.27 -0.59 0.66
N TYR A 230 15.42 -0.05 -0.55
CA TYR A 230 16.72 0.00 -1.24
C TYR A 230 17.11 1.41 -1.72
N GLY A 231 16.16 2.35 -1.80
CA GLY A 231 16.47 3.73 -2.17
C GLY A 231 17.18 3.79 -3.52
N SER A 232 18.25 4.58 -3.62
CA SER A 232 19.01 4.78 -4.86
C SER A 232 19.57 3.50 -5.49
N GLU A 233 19.79 2.43 -4.74
CA GLU A 233 20.32 1.16 -5.26
C GLU A 233 19.32 0.46 -6.19
N MET A 234 18.04 0.42 -5.83
CA MET A 234 17.00 -0.33 -6.54
C MET A 234 15.63 0.37 -6.51
N LEU A 235 15.58 1.68 -6.78
CA LEU A 235 14.36 2.52 -6.74
C LEU A 235 13.13 1.87 -7.39
N ASN A 236 13.29 1.25 -8.57
CA ASN A 236 12.18 0.69 -9.34
C ASN A 236 11.94 -0.81 -9.06
N CYS A 237 12.61 -1.42 -8.09
CA CYS A 237 12.42 -2.83 -7.76
C CYS A 237 11.13 -3.03 -6.95
N GLY A 238 10.22 -3.85 -7.48
CA GLY A 238 8.94 -4.17 -6.85
C GLY A 238 7.79 -4.12 -7.84
N ARG A 239 6.57 -4.31 -7.35
CA ARG A 239 5.32 -4.21 -8.13
C ARG A 239 4.20 -3.68 -7.24
N ARG A 240 3.18 -3.08 -7.86
CA ARG A 240 1.92 -2.75 -7.20
C ARG A 240 1.00 -3.97 -7.16
N ILE A 241 0.34 -4.19 -6.03
CA ILE A 241 -0.68 -5.24 -5.85
C ILE A 241 -2.09 -4.64 -5.98
N ALA A 242 -2.38 -3.59 -5.21
CA ALA A 242 -3.74 -3.11 -5.01
C ALA A 242 -3.83 -1.58 -4.94
N VAL A 243 -5.06 -1.07 -5.14
CA VAL A 243 -5.49 0.25 -4.63
C VAL A 243 -6.09 0.02 -3.25
N VAL A 244 -5.62 0.75 -2.24
CA VAL A 244 -6.15 0.66 -0.87
C VAL A 244 -7.08 1.85 -0.61
N LYS A 245 -8.16 1.59 0.12
CA LYS A 245 -9.21 2.55 0.52
C LYS A 245 -9.66 2.21 1.94
#